data_AF-A0A6P6Y8C7-F1
#
_entry.id   AF-A0A6P6Y8C7-F1
#
_cell.length_a   1.000
_cell.length_b   1.000
_cell.length_c   1.000
_cell.angle_alpha   90.00
_cell.angle_beta   90.00
_cell.angle_gamma   90.00
#
_symmetry.space_group_name_H-M   'P 1'
#
loop_
_entity.id
_entity.type
_entity.pdbx_description
1 polymer ?
#
loop_
_entity_poly.entity_id
_entity_poly.type
_entity_poly.pdbx_seq_one_letter_code
_entity_poly.pdbx_strand_id
1 'polypeptide(L)'
;LFLLEDGQIFGCGYGQHLIDDNRQNAFVPTRLPIKNVQSVVCRNEDSFSLALDQSSNYYVWGYLQNEKVIPLKKIEGQPESFVAASVMINKSPITYGLTSTIHVLESNDGISFSKYLNNPDNYDVEFVIQDKRVLASKCYLKMASEYYSRMFSGDWLENSKVVIKDYSYHVYYSYLVMLHTGHIRIDQSNIAQLVDLANCYGEQRLMKLCRTFIRNNLNEQTISIYYPLIYRYQLDKDDEVHDKL
;
A
#
# COMPACT_ATOMS: atom_id res chain seq x y z
N LEU A 1 11.31 -1.40 3.84
CA LEU A 1 11.41 -1.65 2.39
C LEU A 1 10.04 -2.04 1.87
N PHE A 2 9.69 -1.58 0.68
CA PHE A 2 8.51 -2.01 -0.05
C PHE A 2 8.96 -2.68 -1.33
N LEU A 3 8.37 -3.82 -1.66
CA LEU A 3 8.60 -4.55 -2.90
C LEU A 3 7.32 -4.50 -3.73
N LEU A 4 7.43 -4.05 -4.97
CA LEU A 4 6.34 -4.08 -5.95
C LEU A 4 6.42 -5.35 -6.80
N GLU A 5 5.31 -5.72 -7.43
CA GLU A 5 5.20 -6.93 -8.26
C GLU A 5 6.14 -6.93 -9.46
N ASP A 6 6.52 -5.75 -9.97
CA ASP A 6 7.47 -5.60 -11.08
C ASP A 6 8.94 -5.71 -10.63
N GLY A 7 9.19 -6.11 -9.38
CA GLY A 7 10.51 -6.30 -8.80
C GLY A 7 11.23 -4.99 -8.44
N GLN A 8 10.53 -3.85 -8.47
CA GLN A 8 11.04 -2.58 -7.95
C GLN A 8 10.95 -2.55 -6.43
N ILE A 9 11.98 -1.98 -5.80
CA ILE A 9 11.96 -1.74 -4.36
C ILE A 9 12.02 -0.26 -4.02
N PHE A 10 11.26 0.10 -2.98
CA PHE A 10 11.20 1.44 -2.42
C PHE A 10 11.60 1.40 -0.95
N GLY A 11 12.26 2.47 -0.52
CA GLY A 11 12.78 2.62 0.81
C GLY A 11 12.20 3.83 1.54
N CYS A 12 11.69 3.66 2.77
CA CYS A 12 11.36 4.76 3.68
C CYS A 12 11.49 4.35 5.16
N GLY A 13 11.93 5.27 6.01
CA GLY A 13 12.08 5.05 7.44
C GLY A 13 13.29 5.73 8.06
N TYR A 14 13.50 5.48 9.34
CA TYR A 14 14.65 6.01 10.09
C TYR A 14 15.96 5.47 9.50
N GLY A 15 16.89 6.36 9.13
CA GLY A 15 18.20 5.97 8.58
C GLY A 15 18.31 5.72 7.10
N GLN A 16 17.21 5.91 6.40
CA GLN A 16 17.07 5.59 5.00
C GLN A 16 17.07 6.94 4.29
N HIS A 17 18.13 7.33 3.59
CA HIS A 17 18.23 8.65 2.96
C HIS A 17 18.10 8.53 1.44
N LEU A 18 17.69 9.62 0.78
CA LEU A 18 17.86 9.79 -0.66
C LEU A 18 19.37 9.73 -0.98
N ILE A 19 19.73 9.20 -2.15
CA ILE A 19 21.13 9.12 -2.63
C ILE A 19 21.82 10.50 -2.57
N ASP A 20 21.05 11.60 -2.59
CA ASP A 20 21.54 12.98 -2.64
C ASP A 20 21.21 13.86 -1.41
N ASP A 21 20.60 13.35 -0.32
CA ASP A 21 20.35 14.19 0.87
C ASP A 21 20.63 13.47 2.20
N ASN A 22 21.79 13.79 2.78
CA ASN A 22 22.31 13.22 4.02
C ASN A 22 21.61 13.70 5.31
N ARG A 23 20.58 14.57 5.25
CA ARG A 23 20.12 15.31 6.44
C ARG A 23 18.80 14.86 7.07
N GLN A 24 17.95 14.06 6.39
CA GLN A 24 16.64 13.69 6.95
C GLN A 24 16.24 12.25 6.64
N ASN A 25 15.59 11.57 7.60
CA ASN A 25 14.97 10.26 7.36
C ASN A 25 14.08 10.34 6.12
N ALA A 26 14.13 9.34 5.24
CA ALA A 26 13.26 9.25 4.09
C ALA A 26 11.86 8.90 4.60
N PHE A 27 11.06 9.93 4.81
CA PHE A 27 9.63 9.77 4.99
C PHE A 27 8.97 9.41 3.65
N VAL A 28 9.59 9.78 2.53
CA VAL A 28 9.15 9.44 1.17
C VAL A 28 9.67 8.06 0.79
N PRO A 29 8.79 7.11 0.41
CA PRO A 29 9.21 5.89 -0.29
C PRO A 29 10.01 6.26 -1.53
N THR A 30 11.32 6.06 -1.46
CA THR A 30 12.27 6.39 -2.52
C THR A 30 12.65 5.13 -3.27
N ARG A 31 12.60 5.19 -4.60
CA ARG A 31 13.03 4.06 -5.43
C ARG A 31 14.52 3.78 -5.22
N LEU A 32 14.86 2.54 -4.89
CA LEU A 32 16.25 2.10 -4.77
C LEU A 32 16.76 1.57 -6.12
N PRO A 33 18.06 1.73 -6.43
CA PRO A 33 18.63 1.41 -7.74
C PRO A 33 18.93 -0.09 -7.92
N ILE A 34 17.99 -0.96 -7.53
CA ILE A 34 18.01 -2.40 -7.83
C ILE A 34 16.79 -2.75 -8.67
N LYS A 35 16.96 -3.67 -9.60
CA LYS A 35 15.89 -4.22 -10.43
C LYS A 35 15.77 -5.72 -10.16
N ASN A 36 14.62 -6.29 -10.50
CA ASN A 36 14.37 -7.74 -10.43
C ASN A 36 14.54 -8.30 -9.01
N VAL A 37 14.12 -7.55 -7.99
CA VAL A 37 14.07 -8.04 -6.62
C VAL A 37 12.94 -9.04 -6.50
N GLN A 38 13.23 -10.23 -5.95
CA GLN A 38 12.23 -11.28 -5.75
C GLN A 38 11.67 -11.30 -4.33
N SER A 39 12.47 -10.90 -3.34
CA SER A 39 12.02 -10.88 -1.95
C SER A 39 12.78 -9.85 -1.12
N VAL A 40 12.10 -9.35 -0.09
CA VAL A 40 12.68 -8.44 0.90
C VAL A 40 12.34 -8.96 2.30
N VAL A 41 13.21 -8.68 3.25
CA VAL A 41 12.95 -8.91 4.68
C VAL A 41 13.25 -7.65 5.46
N CYS A 42 12.31 -7.28 6.32
CA CYS A 42 12.39 -6.13 7.20
C CYS A 42 11.55 -6.40 8.45
N ARG A 43 11.96 -5.82 9.58
CA ARG A 43 11.25 -5.88 10.85
C ARG A 43 11.17 -4.48 11.43
N ASN A 44 10.06 -4.16 12.09
CA ASN A 44 10.02 -2.98 12.95
C ASN A 44 11.10 -3.12 14.03
N GLU A 45 11.88 -2.04 14.23
CA GLU A 45 13.01 -1.93 15.17
C GLU A 45 14.36 -2.52 14.75
N ASP A 46 14.44 -3.25 13.64
CA ASP A 46 15.75 -3.66 13.11
C ASP A 46 16.42 -2.49 12.40
N SER A 47 17.74 -2.34 12.63
CA SER A 47 18.51 -1.25 12.05
C SER A 47 18.75 -1.42 10.55
N PHE A 48 18.54 -2.62 9.99
CA PHE A 48 18.75 -2.92 8.59
C PHE A 48 17.63 -3.80 8.01
N SER A 49 17.58 -3.85 6.69
CA SER A 49 16.70 -4.70 5.89
C SER A 49 17.52 -5.38 4.80
N LEU A 50 17.04 -6.53 4.33
CA LEU A 50 17.70 -7.27 3.25
C LEU A 50 16.79 -7.38 2.03
N ALA A 51 17.40 -7.42 0.85
CA ALA A 51 16.74 -7.70 -0.41
C ALA A 51 17.47 -8.82 -1.14
N LEU A 52 16.72 -9.64 -1.88
CA LEU A 52 17.23 -10.73 -2.69
C LEU A 52 16.75 -10.54 -4.12
N ASP A 53 17.68 -10.52 -5.08
CA ASP A 53 17.34 -10.46 -6.50
C ASP A 53 17.12 -11.86 -7.12
N GLN A 54 16.58 -11.89 -8.34
CA GLN A 54 16.39 -13.12 -9.13
C GLN A 54 17.70 -13.82 -9.51
N SER A 55 18.85 -13.16 -9.35
CA SER A 55 20.19 -13.73 -9.60
C SER A 55 20.84 -14.27 -8.32
N SER A 56 20.03 -14.47 -7.26
CA SER A 56 20.48 -14.95 -5.94
C SER A 56 21.50 -14.04 -5.24
N ASN A 57 21.54 -12.75 -5.59
CA ASN A 57 22.34 -11.77 -4.88
C ASN A 57 21.57 -11.17 -3.71
N TYR A 58 22.20 -11.16 -2.55
CA TYR A 58 21.68 -10.50 -1.37
C TYR A 58 22.24 -9.09 -1.24
N TYR A 59 21.38 -8.20 -0.77
CA TYR A 59 21.71 -6.82 -0.53
C TYR A 59 21.23 -6.40 0.85
N VAL A 60 21.95 -5.45 1.45
CA VAL A 60 21.62 -4.88 2.75
C VAL A 60 21.45 -3.38 2.67
N TRP A 61 20.48 -2.87 3.42
CA TRP A 61 20.14 -1.46 3.48
C TRP A 61 19.71 -1.03 4.87
N GLY A 62 20.08 0.18 5.29
CA GLY A 62 19.84 0.71 6.64
C GLY A 62 21.14 1.04 7.35
N TYR A 63 21.18 0.82 8.66
CA TYR A 63 22.33 1.03 9.54
C TYR A 63 22.96 -0.29 9.97
N LEU A 64 24.27 -0.41 9.76
CA LEU A 64 25.10 -1.52 10.20
C LEU A 64 26.26 -1.01 11.05
N GLN A 65 26.44 -1.57 12.25
CA GLN A 65 27.59 -1.25 13.12
C GLN A 65 27.81 0.27 13.32
N ASN A 66 26.73 1.03 13.47
CA ASN A 66 26.70 2.50 13.56
C ASN A 66 27.11 3.26 12.28
N GLU A 67 27.28 2.57 11.16
CA GLU A 67 27.49 3.16 9.83
C GLU A 67 26.24 3.00 8.95
N LYS A 68 26.01 4.00 8.09
CA LYS A 68 24.92 4.00 7.12
C LYS A 68 25.33 3.19 5.89
N VAL A 69 24.46 2.29 5.44
CA VAL A 69 24.64 1.55 4.19
C VAL A 69 23.91 2.29 3.07
N ILE A 70 24.57 3.31 2.53
CA ILE A 70 24.03 4.15 1.46
C ILE A 70 25.10 4.35 0.38
N PRO A 71 24.82 3.99 -0.89
CA PRO A 71 23.64 3.23 -1.34
C PRO A 71 23.62 1.81 -0.76
N LEU A 72 22.52 1.09 -0.95
CA LEU A 72 22.38 -0.30 -0.54
C LEU A 72 23.59 -1.13 -1.04
N LYS A 73 24.12 -2.01 -0.18
CA LYS A 73 25.36 -2.75 -0.40
C LYS A 73 25.06 -4.20 -0.74
N LYS A 74 25.70 -4.72 -1.79
CA LYS A 74 25.69 -6.15 -2.10
C LYS A 74 26.50 -6.90 -1.03
N ILE A 75 25.93 -7.96 -0.47
CA ILE A 75 26.65 -8.87 0.42
C ILE A 75 27.56 -9.74 -0.44
N GLU A 76 28.85 -9.77 -0.11
CA GLU A 76 29.80 -10.64 -0.80
C GLU A 76 29.52 -12.11 -0.44
N GLY A 77 29.70 -13.00 -1.41
CA GLY A 77 29.35 -14.42 -1.28
C GLY A 77 28.00 -14.78 -1.88
N GLN A 78 27.54 -15.99 -1.58
CA GLN A 78 26.27 -16.57 -2.03
C GLN A 78 25.59 -17.25 -0.84
N PRO A 79 25.08 -16.47 0.13
CA PRO A 79 24.36 -17.07 1.25
C PRO A 79 23.11 -17.80 0.74
N GLU A 80 22.82 -18.96 1.31
CA GLU A 80 21.71 -19.82 0.86
C GLU A 80 20.33 -19.36 1.39
N SER A 81 20.31 -18.40 2.32
CA SER A 81 19.08 -17.90 2.94
C SER A 81 19.25 -16.50 3.54
N PHE A 82 18.14 -15.84 3.87
CA PHE A 82 18.15 -14.58 4.63
C PHE A 82 18.78 -14.73 6.03
N VAL A 83 18.68 -15.91 6.65
CA VAL A 83 19.34 -16.18 7.94
C VAL A 83 20.85 -16.17 7.75
N ALA A 84 21.36 -16.91 6.76
CA ALA A 84 22.79 -16.93 6.44
C ALA A 84 23.30 -15.52 6.09
N ALA A 85 22.56 -14.78 5.26
CA ALA A 85 22.88 -13.39 4.93
C ALA A 85 22.92 -12.48 6.17
N SER A 86 21.97 -12.65 7.10
CA SER A 86 21.95 -11.86 8.35
C SER A 86 23.17 -12.13 9.23
N VAL A 87 23.62 -13.39 9.32
CA VAL A 87 24.80 -13.80 10.12
C VAL A 87 26.08 -13.17 9.60
N MET A 88 26.19 -12.99 8.28
CA MET A 88 27.35 -12.34 7.64
C MET A 88 27.45 -10.86 7.99
N ILE A 89 26.33 -10.23 8.37
CA ILE A 89 26.23 -8.81 8.69
C ILE A 89 26.28 -8.58 10.20
N ASN A 90 25.54 -9.37 10.96
CA ASN A 90 25.43 -9.32 12.40
C ASN A 90 25.74 -10.71 12.96
N LYS A 91 26.57 -10.80 14.00
CA LYS A 91 27.00 -12.08 14.59
C LYS A 91 25.85 -12.89 15.21
N SER A 92 24.68 -12.29 15.37
CA SER A 92 23.46 -12.96 15.83
C SER A 92 22.54 -13.29 14.66
N PRO A 93 22.13 -14.57 14.49
CA PRO A 93 21.19 -14.93 13.43
C PRO A 93 19.83 -14.29 13.66
N ILE A 94 19.28 -13.68 12.61
CA ILE A 94 17.91 -13.17 12.60
C ILE A 94 17.08 -14.10 11.70
N THR A 95 16.01 -14.65 12.25
CA THR A 95 15.04 -15.43 11.48
C THR A 95 13.88 -14.54 11.06
N TYR A 96 13.55 -14.59 9.78
CA TYR A 96 12.39 -13.92 9.21
C TYR A 96 11.32 -14.97 8.93
N GLY A 97 10.11 -14.76 9.44
CA GLY A 97 8.95 -15.56 9.08
C GLY A 97 8.34 -15.04 7.77
N LEU A 98 7.69 -15.93 7.01
CA LEU A 98 6.80 -15.49 5.94
C LEU A 98 5.63 -14.75 6.59
N THR A 99 5.59 -13.44 6.45
CA THR A 99 4.33 -12.71 6.62
C THR A 99 3.52 -12.97 5.36
N SER A 100 2.37 -13.60 5.51
CA SER A 100 1.47 -13.87 4.39
C SER A 100 1.14 -12.54 3.68
N THR A 101 1.27 -12.50 2.36
CA THR A 101 0.77 -11.40 1.50
C THR A 101 -0.76 -11.33 1.51
N ILE A 102 -1.43 -12.32 2.12
CA ILE A 102 -2.88 -12.38 2.25
C ILE A 102 -3.32 -11.45 3.38
N HIS A 103 -3.76 -10.23 3.04
CA HIS A 103 -4.71 -9.41 3.79
C HIS A 103 -4.55 -9.28 5.32
N VAL A 104 -3.35 -9.46 5.88
CA VAL A 104 -3.10 -9.18 7.31
C VAL A 104 -2.93 -7.66 7.50
N LEU A 105 -4.05 -6.96 7.44
CA LEU A 105 -4.30 -5.77 8.25
C LEU A 105 -5.41 -6.08 9.25
N GLU A 106 -5.37 -7.28 9.84
CA GLU A 106 -5.92 -7.50 11.18
C GLU A 106 -4.82 -7.15 12.19
N SER A 107 -4.63 -5.86 12.41
CA SER A 107 -4.02 -5.40 13.64
C SER A 107 -4.76 -4.16 14.10
N ASN A 108 -5.49 -4.32 15.20
CA ASN A 108 -5.76 -3.22 16.12
C ASN A 108 -4.42 -2.49 16.34
N ASP A 109 -4.31 -1.26 15.84
CA ASP A 109 -3.20 -0.29 16.02
C ASP A 109 -1.87 -0.48 15.25
N GLY A 110 -1.85 -1.13 14.08
CA GLY A 110 -0.63 -1.29 13.27
C GLY A 110 -0.38 -0.21 12.20
N ILE A 111 0.36 0.85 12.55
CA ILE A 111 0.92 1.87 11.64
C ILE A 111 -0.12 2.56 10.73
N SER A 112 -0.75 3.61 11.25
CA SER A 112 -1.54 4.53 10.42
C SER A 112 -0.62 5.32 9.48
N PHE A 113 -0.78 5.14 8.17
CA PHE A 113 -0.08 5.93 7.14
C PHE A 113 -0.77 7.28 6.88
N SER A 114 -1.68 7.70 7.77
CA SER A 114 -2.41 8.97 7.68
C SER A 114 -1.48 10.19 7.50
N LYS A 115 -0.29 10.18 8.09
CA LYS A 115 0.72 11.25 7.97
C LYS A 115 1.28 11.44 6.56
N TYR A 116 1.04 10.50 5.65
CA TYR A 116 1.50 10.55 4.27
C TYR A 116 0.44 11.09 3.30
N LEU A 117 -0.83 11.11 3.71
CA LEU A 117 -1.89 11.77 2.95
C LEU A 117 -1.88 13.27 3.22
N ASN A 118 -1.99 14.08 2.16
CA ASN A 118 -1.88 15.55 2.22
C ASN A 118 -0.56 16.06 2.80
N ASN A 119 0.53 15.30 2.62
CA ASN A 119 1.85 15.73 3.03
C ASN A 119 2.55 16.50 1.88
N PRO A 120 2.75 17.83 2.00
CA PRO A 120 3.37 18.62 0.94
C PRO A 120 4.85 18.30 0.73
N ASP A 121 5.52 17.71 1.73
CA ASP A 121 6.92 17.31 1.64
C ASP A 121 7.08 15.92 1.00
N ASN A 122 5.97 15.20 0.79
CA ASN A 122 5.98 13.79 0.42
C ASN A 122 4.78 13.39 -0.44
N TYR A 123 4.78 13.90 -1.67
CA TYR A 123 3.80 13.53 -2.69
C TYR A 123 4.45 13.50 -4.07
N ASP A 124 3.96 12.62 -4.93
CA ASP A 124 4.31 12.49 -6.35
C ASP A 124 3.05 12.40 -7.25
N VAL A 125 1.86 12.52 -6.64
CA VAL A 125 0.58 12.68 -7.32
C VAL A 125 -0.35 13.62 -6.56
N GLU A 126 -1.08 14.44 -7.32
CA GLU A 126 -2.15 15.30 -6.86
C GLU A 126 -3.50 14.87 -7.46
N PHE A 127 -4.49 14.61 -6.62
CA PHE A 127 -5.87 14.44 -7.03
C PHE A 127 -6.61 15.78 -6.98
N VAL A 128 -7.25 16.16 -8.07
CA VAL A 128 -8.18 17.28 -8.13
C VAL A 128 -9.59 16.72 -8.19
N ILE A 129 -10.34 16.91 -7.10
CA ILE A 129 -11.73 16.48 -6.99
C ILE A 129 -12.55 17.74 -6.79
N GLN A 130 -13.35 18.09 -7.81
CA GLN A 130 -14.02 19.40 -7.89
C GLN A 130 -12.99 20.54 -7.86
N ASP A 131 -13.03 21.42 -6.85
CA ASP A 131 -12.12 22.55 -6.63
C ASP A 131 -11.05 22.26 -5.56
N LYS A 132 -11.03 21.05 -5.01
CA LYS A 132 -10.15 20.66 -3.91
C LYS A 132 -9.01 19.77 -4.39
N ARG A 133 -7.85 19.93 -3.75
CA ARG A 133 -6.61 19.20 -4.04
C ARG A 133 -6.31 18.23 -2.90
N VAL A 134 -5.89 17.02 -3.24
CA VAL A 134 -5.43 15.99 -2.29
C VAL A 134 -4.07 15.48 -2.74
N LEU A 135 -3.06 15.54 -1.88
CA LEU A 135 -1.70 15.10 -2.18
C LEU A 135 -1.50 13.66 -1.68
N ALA A 136 -0.87 12.80 -2.47
CA ALA A 136 -0.61 11.40 -2.10
C ALA A 136 0.68 10.85 -2.73
N SER A 137 1.07 9.65 -2.29
CA SER A 137 2.21 8.89 -2.83
C SER A 137 1.73 7.75 -3.72
N LYS A 138 2.17 7.72 -4.99
CA LYS A 138 1.93 6.64 -5.96
C LYS A 138 2.45 5.33 -5.43
N CYS A 139 3.66 5.29 -4.88
CA CYS A 139 4.23 4.07 -4.31
C CYS A 139 3.28 3.44 -3.29
N TYR A 140 2.74 4.26 -2.37
CA TYR A 140 1.79 3.77 -1.38
C TYR A 140 0.47 3.30 -2.02
N LEU A 141 -0.10 4.10 -2.91
CA LEU A 141 -1.36 3.77 -3.58
C LEU A 141 -1.27 2.47 -4.41
N LYS A 142 -0.15 2.27 -5.12
CA LYS A 142 0.11 1.04 -5.90
C LYS A 142 0.15 -0.21 -5.01
N MET A 143 0.68 -0.09 -3.79
CA MET A 143 0.67 -1.18 -2.83
C MET A 143 -0.72 -1.42 -2.22
N ALA A 144 -1.45 -0.34 -1.95
CA ALA A 144 -2.72 -0.41 -1.24
C ALA A 144 -3.90 -0.79 -2.15
N SER A 145 -3.77 -0.64 -3.47
CA SER A 145 -4.86 -0.82 -4.44
C SER A 145 -4.35 -1.29 -5.80
N GLU A 146 -4.92 -2.38 -6.31
CA GLU A 146 -4.63 -2.90 -7.65
C GLU A 146 -5.08 -1.92 -8.75
N TYR A 147 -6.15 -1.16 -8.52
CA TYR A 147 -6.55 -0.08 -9.43
C TYR A 147 -5.43 0.92 -9.61
N TYR A 148 -4.85 1.42 -8.51
CA TYR A 148 -3.74 2.37 -8.58
C TYR A 148 -2.43 1.73 -9.05
N SER A 149 -2.21 0.44 -8.76
CA SER A 149 -1.09 -0.31 -9.33
C SER A 149 -1.11 -0.24 -10.86
N ARG A 150 -2.28 -0.49 -11.47
CA ARG A 150 -2.48 -0.37 -12.92
C ARG A 150 -2.44 1.09 -13.39
N MET A 151 -3.09 2.01 -12.67
CA MET A 151 -3.17 3.42 -13.03
C MET A 151 -1.82 4.12 -13.05
N PHE A 152 -0.88 3.76 -12.16
CA PHE A 152 0.45 4.38 -12.07
C PHE A 152 1.55 3.45 -12.61
N SER A 153 1.25 2.76 -13.69
CA SER A 153 2.18 1.91 -14.44
C SER A 153 2.13 2.23 -15.93
N GLY A 154 3.15 1.80 -16.67
CA GLY A 154 3.26 2.05 -18.11
C GLY A 154 3.23 3.55 -18.45
N ASP A 155 2.46 3.90 -19.47
CA ASP A 155 2.35 5.28 -19.99
C ASP A 155 1.81 6.30 -18.97
N TRP A 156 1.20 5.83 -17.87
CA TRP A 156 0.60 6.68 -16.85
C TRP A 156 1.52 6.93 -15.65
N LEU A 157 2.73 6.36 -15.66
CA LEU A 157 3.71 6.49 -14.58
C LEU A 157 4.06 7.95 -14.26
N GLU A 158 4.22 8.78 -15.30
CA GLU A 158 4.66 10.17 -15.17
C GLU A 158 3.53 11.14 -14.79
N ASN A 159 2.27 10.68 -14.73
CA ASN A 159 1.16 11.56 -14.40
C ASN A 159 1.22 12.02 -12.95
N SER A 160 1.53 13.29 -12.73
CA SER A 160 1.58 13.91 -11.40
C SER A 160 0.24 14.52 -10.97
N LYS A 161 -0.77 14.53 -11.86
CA LYS A 161 -2.09 15.10 -11.60
C LYS A 161 -3.20 14.22 -12.14
N VAL A 162 -4.20 13.94 -11.29
CA VAL A 162 -5.37 13.12 -11.60
C VAL A 162 -6.64 13.92 -11.33
N VAL A 163 -7.54 14.02 -12.30
CA VAL A 163 -8.81 14.75 -12.13
C VAL A 163 -9.94 13.74 -11.92
N ILE A 164 -10.64 13.87 -10.79
CA ILE A 164 -11.77 13.02 -10.41
C ILE A 164 -13.07 13.79 -10.61
N LYS A 165 -13.94 13.27 -11.47
CA LYS A 165 -15.21 13.91 -11.85
C LYS A 165 -16.44 13.12 -11.40
N ASP A 166 -16.31 11.81 -11.29
CA ASP A 166 -17.45 10.90 -11.07
C ASP A 166 -17.87 10.82 -9.59
N TYR A 167 -17.01 11.27 -8.67
CA TYR A 167 -17.23 11.18 -7.23
C TYR A 167 -17.11 12.54 -6.55
N SER A 168 -17.92 12.74 -5.50
CA SER A 168 -17.80 13.90 -4.64
C SER A 168 -16.48 13.90 -3.86
N TYR A 169 -16.01 15.10 -3.48
CA TYR A 169 -14.81 15.23 -2.65
C TYR A 169 -14.86 14.36 -1.39
N HIS A 170 -15.97 14.37 -0.67
CA HIS A 170 -16.10 13.63 0.59
C HIS A 170 -15.95 12.11 0.39
N VAL A 171 -16.57 11.56 -0.65
CA VAL A 171 -16.49 10.12 -0.96
C VAL A 171 -15.08 9.72 -1.35
N TYR A 172 -14.49 10.44 -2.31
CA TYR A 172 -13.18 10.07 -2.82
C TYR A 172 -12.07 10.28 -1.78
N TYR A 173 -12.15 11.36 -1.01
CA TYR A 173 -11.23 11.61 0.10
C TYR A 173 -11.35 10.52 1.17
N SER A 174 -12.56 10.11 1.54
CA SER A 174 -12.76 9.00 2.48
C SER A 174 -12.20 7.67 1.97
N TYR A 175 -12.28 7.40 0.66
CA TYR A 175 -11.62 6.24 0.06
C TYR A 175 -10.09 6.33 0.15
N LEU A 176 -9.48 7.47 -0.15
CA LEU A 176 -8.03 7.67 0.03
C LEU A 176 -7.62 7.50 1.50
N VAL A 177 -8.40 8.02 2.44
CA VAL A 177 -8.19 7.79 3.88
C VAL A 177 -8.29 6.32 4.24
N MET A 178 -9.26 5.59 3.68
CA MET A 178 -9.41 4.14 3.88
C MET A 178 -8.15 3.39 3.45
N LEU A 179 -7.58 3.74 2.30
CA LEU A 179 -6.33 3.12 1.84
C LEU A 179 -5.18 3.35 2.83
N HIS A 180 -5.10 4.54 3.46
CA HIS A 180 -4.01 4.90 4.37
C HIS A 180 -4.19 4.43 5.82
N THR A 181 -5.44 4.18 6.24
CA THR A 181 -5.76 3.95 7.65
C THR A 181 -6.52 2.64 7.89
N GLY A 182 -7.03 2.01 6.83
CA GLY A 182 -7.95 0.88 6.93
C GLY A 182 -9.37 1.23 7.37
N HIS A 183 -9.66 2.51 7.65
CA HIS A 183 -10.95 2.94 8.19
C HIS A 183 -11.72 3.83 7.22
N ILE A 184 -13.02 3.57 7.10
CA ILE A 184 -13.95 4.41 6.35
C ILE A 184 -15.28 4.50 7.09
N ARG A 185 -15.88 5.69 7.07
CA ARG A 185 -17.23 5.91 7.60
C ARG A 185 -18.24 5.78 6.46
N ILE A 186 -19.15 4.84 6.59
CA ILE A 186 -20.22 4.60 5.63
C ILE A 186 -21.54 5.08 6.25
N ASP A 187 -22.34 5.79 5.46
CA ASP A 187 -23.67 6.23 5.82
C ASP A 187 -24.60 6.27 4.59
N GLN A 188 -25.88 6.58 4.80
CA GLN A 188 -26.88 6.62 3.72
C GLN A 188 -26.56 7.63 2.62
N SER A 189 -25.84 8.72 2.92
CA SER A 189 -25.56 9.78 1.96
C SER A 189 -24.43 9.40 0.99
N ASN A 190 -23.49 8.55 1.44
CA ASN A 190 -22.29 8.21 0.68
C ASN A 190 -22.31 6.79 0.08
N ILE A 191 -23.16 5.89 0.58
CA ILE A 191 -23.18 4.47 0.20
C ILE A 191 -23.30 4.23 -1.31
N ALA A 192 -24.13 5.00 -2.02
CA ALA A 192 -24.33 4.81 -3.46
C ALA A 192 -23.04 5.03 -4.26
N GLN A 193 -22.31 6.11 -3.97
CA GLN A 193 -21.03 6.42 -4.63
C GLN A 193 -19.91 5.46 -4.17
N LEU A 194 -19.93 5.01 -2.91
CA LEU A 194 -18.93 4.05 -2.41
C LEU A 194 -19.11 2.66 -3.04
N VAL A 195 -20.34 2.19 -3.24
CA VAL A 195 -20.61 0.94 -3.96
C VAL A 195 -20.14 1.04 -5.41
N ASP A 196 -20.44 2.15 -6.09
CA ASP A 196 -19.99 2.37 -7.46
C ASP A 196 -18.44 2.42 -7.55
N LEU A 197 -17.79 3.19 -6.66
CA LEU A 197 -16.34 3.26 -6.57
C LEU A 197 -15.72 1.90 -6.33
N ALA A 198 -16.24 1.14 -5.38
CA ALA A 198 -15.73 -0.18 -5.06
C ALA A 198 -15.81 -1.14 -6.25
N ASN A 199 -16.93 -1.10 -6.98
CA ASN A 199 -17.11 -1.88 -8.19
C ASN A 199 -16.16 -1.43 -9.31
N CYS A 200 -16.09 -0.13 -9.58
CA CYS A 200 -15.27 0.45 -10.65
C CYS A 200 -13.77 0.19 -10.44
N TYR A 201 -13.30 0.22 -9.18
CA TYR A 201 -11.89 0.07 -8.85
C TYR A 201 -11.54 -1.38 -8.45
N GLY A 202 -12.52 -2.28 -8.35
CA GLY A 202 -12.30 -3.67 -7.92
C GLY A 202 -11.95 -3.81 -6.44
N GLU A 203 -12.36 -2.87 -5.60
CA GLU A 203 -12.00 -2.80 -4.18
C GLU A 203 -12.87 -3.73 -3.32
N GLN A 204 -12.46 -5.00 -3.21
CA GLN A 204 -13.23 -6.04 -2.53
C GLN A 204 -13.50 -5.74 -1.05
N ARG A 205 -12.51 -5.18 -0.33
CA ARG A 205 -12.69 -4.78 1.07
C ARG A 205 -13.75 -3.71 1.24
N LEU A 206 -13.72 -2.66 0.39
CA LEU A 206 -14.72 -1.61 0.44
C LEU A 206 -16.10 -2.15 0.06
N MET A 207 -16.16 -3.01 -0.97
CA MET A 207 -17.40 -3.68 -1.38
C MET A 207 -18.00 -4.48 -0.21
N LYS A 208 -17.20 -5.28 0.50
CA LYS A 208 -17.64 -6.05 1.67
C LYS A 208 -18.21 -5.13 2.76
N LEU A 209 -17.51 -4.03 3.09
CA LEU A 209 -18.00 -3.06 4.08
C LEU A 209 -19.34 -2.42 3.66
N CYS A 210 -19.47 -2.05 2.38
CA CYS A 210 -20.72 -1.50 1.84
C CYS A 210 -21.87 -2.51 1.92
N ARG A 211 -21.63 -3.78 1.56
CA ARG A 211 -22.62 -4.87 1.67
C ARG A 211 -23.07 -5.07 3.12
N THR A 212 -22.12 -5.12 4.06
CA THR A 212 -22.45 -5.23 5.50
C THR A 212 -23.28 -4.05 5.98
N PHE A 213 -22.92 -2.82 5.59
CA PHE A 213 -23.70 -1.64 5.94
C PHE A 213 -25.14 -1.72 5.42
N ILE A 214 -25.33 -2.07 4.15
CA ILE A 214 -26.66 -2.20 3.54
C ILE A 214 -27.46 -3.28 4.25
N ARG A 215 -26.89 -4.49 4.46
CA ARG A 215 -27.56 -5.61 5.15
C ARG A 215 -28.03 -5.22 6.55
N ASN A 216 -27.17 -4.56 7.33
CA ASN A 216 -27.49 -4.16 8.71
C ASN A 216 -28.55 -3.04 8.79
N ASN A 217 -28.73 -2.26 7.73
CA ASN A 217 -29.66 -1.13 7.71
C ASN A 217 -30.88 -1.38 6.83
N LEU A 218 -31.04 -2.56 6.22
CA LEU A 218 -32.16 -2.88 5.33
C LEU A 218 -33.44 -3.15 6.14
N ASN A 219 -34.46 -2.32 5.94
CA ASN A 219 -35.78 -2.43 6.54
C ASN A 219 -36.82 -1.75 5.63
N GLU A 220 -38.09 -1.74 6.05
CA GLU A 220 -39.20 -1.15 5.27
C GLU A 220 -38.98 0.31 4.87
N GLN A 221 -38.26 1.09 5.69
CA GLN A 221 -37.99 2.51 5.41
C GLN A 221 -36.81 2.72 4.46
N THR A 222 -35.84 1.81 4.44
CA THR A 222 -34.59 1.95 3.68
C THR A 222 -34.57 1.11 2.40
N ILE A 223 -35.53 0.21 2.21
CA ILE A 223 -35.58 -0.69 1.05
C ILE A 223 -35.59 0.05 -0.28
N SER A 224 -36.31 1.18 -0.38
CA SER A 224 -36.36 1.99 -1.60
C SER A 224 -35.01 2.62 -1.96
N ILE A 225 -34.15 2.88 -0.96
CA ILE A 225 -32.81 3.44 -1.13
C ILE A 225 -31.84 2.35 -1.58
N TYR A 226 -31.89 1.18 -0.95
CA TYR A 226 -30.87 0.14 -1.14
C TYR A 226 -31.20 -0.85 -2.25
N TYR A 227 -32.48 -1.11 -2.54
CA TYR A 227 -32.89 -2.07 -3.58
C TYR A 227 -32.27 -1.76 -4.96
N PRO A 228 -32.22 -0.51 -5.45
CA PRO A 228 -31.55 -0.19 -6.71
C PRO A 228 -30.06 -0.55 -6.71
N LEU A 229 -29.35 -0.36 -5.58
CA LEU A 229 -27.94 -0.71 -5.44
C LEU A 229 -27.74 -2.22 -5.42
N ILE A 230 -28.55 -2.93 -4.63
CA ILE A 230 -28.51 -4.39 -4.53
C ILE A 230 -28.70 -5.04 -5.90
N TYR A 231 -29.72 -4.60 -6.63
CA TYR A 231 -30.03 -5.13 -7.96
C TYR A 231 -28.94 -4.79 -8.99
N ARG A 232 -28.52 -3.52 -9.06
CA ARG A 232 -27.55 -3.05 -10.07
C ARG A 232 -26.18 -3.69 -9.91
N TYR A 233 -25.69 -3.80 -8.68
CA TYR A 233 -24.35 -4.32 -8.38
C TYR A 233 -24.36 -5.77 -7.89
N GLN A 234 -25.51 -6.45 -7.94
CA GLN A 234 -25.67 -7.86 -7.55
C GLN A 234 -25.10 -8.17 -6.15
N LEU A 235 -25.42 -7.31 -5.18
CA LEU A 235 -24.84 -7.34 -3.83
C LEU A 235 -25.34 -8.52 -2.96
N ASP A 236 -26.34 -9.25 -3.47
CA ASP A 236 -26.96 -10.43 -2.87
C ASP A 236 -26.18 -11.73 -3.13
N LYS A 237 -25.31 -11.76 -4.15
CA LYS A 237 -24.47 -12.93 -4.44
C LYS A 237 -23.24 -12.92 -3.54
N ASP A 238 -23.20 -13.80 -2.53
CA ASP A 238 -21.97 -13.97 -1.74
C ASP A 238 -20.87 -14.59 -2.61
N ASP A 239 -19.75 -13.88 -2.74
CA ASP A 239 -18.57 -14.32 -3.51
C ASP A 239 -17.72 -15.38 -2.74
N GLU A 240 -18.24 -15.96 -1.65
CA GLU A 240 -17.50 -16.91 -0.79
C GLU A 240 -17.28 -18.32 -1.39
N VAL A 241 -17.66 -18.58 -2.65
CA VAL A 241 -17.59 -19.93 -3.24
C VAL A 241 -16.32 -20.19 -4.09
N HIS A 242 -15.45 -19.21 -4.33
CA HIS A 242 -14.30 -19.43 -5.23
C HIS A 242 -12.91 -19.64 -4.59
N ASP A 243 -12.77 -19.59 -3.26
CA ASP A 243 -11.47 -19.77 -2.58
C ASP A 243 -11.25 -21.17 -1.96
N LYS A 244 -12.00 -22.20 -2.39
CA LYS A 244 -11.77 -23.59 -1.96
C LYS A 244 -11.89 -24.59 -3.11
N LEU A 245 -11.04 -24.48 -4.12
CA LEU A 245 -10.70 -25.60 -5.01
C LEU A 245 -9.21 -25.59 -5.34
#